data_AF-A0A1D1ZBH2-F1
#
_entry.id   AF-A0A1D1ZBH2-F1
#
_cell.length_a   1.000
_cell.length_b   1.000
_cell.length_c   1.000
_cell.angle_alpha   90.00
_cell.angle_beta   90.00
_cell.angle_gamma   90.00
#
_symmetry.space_group_name_H-M   'P 1'
#
loop_
_entity.id
_entity.type
_entity.pdbx_description
1 polymer ?
#
loop_
_entity_poly.entity_id
_entity_poly.type
_entity_poly.pdbx_seq_one_letter_code
_entity_poly.pdbx_strand_id
1 'polypeptide(L)'
;LFFSLSLAGPHPRLRAAENGYPFSVFTSAHAIAMNRFRTLVVSSGILSRCVVGSHGASSRFLHLARNPSPPLRGDSPVGHGRYPSQPRKTPTRSLTVETLVAQPVRLERHSGTDSGIVDLKLDRPEAKNAIGKDMLRGIQTAVDSLNGDSSVNVMMVCSSVPGVFCAGADLKERKLMSSSEVQVFVNSLRSAFTCLEVLSIPTIAVIEGAALGGGLELALSCDLRICVFCRAGGTQRLPRIVGKAIAKELIFTGRRVGAKEAMSLGLVNYCVPSGNAYLKALEIARHVNQ
;
A
#
# COMPACT_ATOMS: atom_id res chain seq x y z
N LEU A 1 -4.50 -39.69 -16.44
CA LEU A 1 -4.09 -39.79 -17.85
C LEU A 1 -4.66 -38.60 -18.60
N PHE A 2 -3.87 -38.06 -19.52
CA PHE A 2 -4.15 -36.99 -20.47
C PHE A 2 -5.59 -36.94 -20.98
N PHE A 3 -6.18 -35.74 -21.09
CA PHE A 3 -6.87 -35.37 -22.32
C PHE A 3 -6.80 -33.87 -22.59
N SER A 4 -6.32 -33.57 -23.80
CA SER A 4 -6.23 -32.28 -24.46
C SER A 4 -7.57 -31.99 -25.15
N LEU A 5 -8.02 -30.73 -25.15
CA LEU A 5 -9.07 -30.18 -26.04
C LEU A 5 -8.89 -28.65 -26.02
N SER A 6 -8.07 -28.13 -26.94
CA SER A 6 -8.45 -27.62 -28.27
C SER A 6 -9.27 -26.34 -28.22
N LEU A 7 -8.60 -25.25 -28.61
CA LEU A 7 -9.14 -23.93 -28.88
C LEU A 7 -9.97 -23.96 -30.18
N ALA A 8 -11.15 -23.34 -30.15
CA ALA A 8 -11.67 -22.37 -31.14
C ALA A 8 -13.20 -22.45 -31.29
N GLY A 9 -13.86 -21.29 -31.17
CA GLY A 9 -15.27 -21.09 -31.51
C GLY A 9 -15.67 -19.63 -31.27
N PRO A 10 -16.13 -18.87 -32.29
CA PRO A 10 -16.18 -17.40 -32.26
C PRO A 10 -17.55 -16.87 -31.81
N HIS A 11 -17.60 -15.79 -31.03
CA HIS A 11 -18.86 -15.10 -30.68
C HIS A 11 -18.63 -13.64 -30.27
N PRO A 12 -19.65 -12.75 -30.35
CA PRO A 12 -19.80 -11.79 -31.44
C PRO A 12 -19.54 -10.34 -31.00
N ARG A 13 -19.45 -9.46 -32.01
CA ARG A 13 -19.39 -8.00 -31.87
C ARG A 13 -20.49 -7.49 -30.93
N LEU A 14 -20.09 -6.84 -29.83
CA LEU A 14 -20.96 -5.96 -29.05
C LEU A 14 -20.48 -4.52 -29.23
N ARG A 15 -21.42 -3.68 -29.66
CA ARG A 15 -21.26 -2.28 -30.00
C ARG A 15 -20.78 -1.46 -28.80
N ALA A 16 -19.97 -0.46 -29.13
CA ALA A 16 -19.56 0.62 -28.26
C ALA A 16 -20.79 1.35 -27.67
N ALA A 17 -20.75 1.62 -26.37
CA ALA A 17 -21.44 2.74 -25.76
C ALA A 17 -20.37 3.72 -25.29
N GLU A 18 -20.52 4.95 -25.75
CA GLU A 18 -19.62 6.08 -25.58
C GLU A 18 -19.46 6.42 -24.08
N ASN A 19 -18.21 6.42 -23.61
CA ASN A 19 -17.68 7.35 -22.61
C ASN A 19 -16.17 7.15 -22.56
N GLY A 20 -15.44 8.09 -23.15
CA GLY A 20 -14.03 8.00 -23.45
C GLY A 20 -13.14 7.88 -22.21
N TYR A 21 -12.66 6.67 -21.94
CA TYR A 21 -11.43 6.42 -21.19
C TYR A 21 -10.66 5.30 -21.91
N PRO A 22 -9.35 5.46 -22.23
CA PRO A 22 -8.63 4.42 -22.95
C PRO A 22 -8.40 3.21 -22.02
N PHE A 23 -9.16 2.14 -22.28
CA PHE A 23 -9.29 0.93 -21.43
C PHE A 23 -8.38 -0.24 -21.85
N SER A 24 -7.39 -0.02 -22.72
CA SER A 24 -6.65 -1.12 -23.37
C SER A 24 -5.30 -1.51 -22.75
N VAL A 25 -4.77 -0.74 -21.79
CA VAL A 25 -3.41 -1.00 -21.24
C VAL A 25 -3.42 -1.81 -19.94
N PHE A 26 -4.58 -1.95 -19.28
CA PHE A 26 -4.69 -2.62 -17.98
C PHE A 26 -5.02 -4.11 -18.03
N THR A 27 -5.44 -4.67 -19.16
CA THR A 27 -5.89 -6.07 -19.23
C THR A 27 -4.72 -7.05 -19.30
N SER A 28 -3.70 -6.78 -20.11
CA SER A 28 -2.59 -7.73 -20.32
C SER A 28 -1.57 -7.75 -19.18
N ALA A 29 -1.24 -6.59 -18.60
CA ALA A 29 -0.29 -6.53 -17.48
C ALA A 29 -0.86 -7.14 -16.18
N HIS A 30 -2.18 -7.06 -15.98
CA HIS A 30 -2.85 -7.57 -14.78
C HIS A 30 -3.01 -9.09 -14.81
N ALA A 31 -3.26 -9.68 -15.99
CA ALA A 31 -3.29 -11.13 -16.17
C ALA A 31 -1.91 -11.77 -15.90
N ILE A 32 -0.82 -11.13 -16.37
CA ILE A 32 0.55 -11.60 -16.14
C ILE A 32 0.97 -11.44 -14.68
N ALA A 33 0.56 -10.35 -14.02
CA ALA A 33 0.81 -10.13 -12.58
C ALA A 33 0.08 -11.15 -11.71
N MET A 34 -1.18 -11.49 -12.03
CA MET A 34 -1.97 -12.52 -11.33
C MET A 34 -1.35 -13.91 -11.51
N ASN A 35 -0.84 -14.23 -12.70
CA ASN A 35 -0.23 -15.54 -12.95
C ASN A 35 1.10 -15.73 -12.19
N ARG A 36 1.88 -14.65 -12.00
CA ARG A 36 3.07 -14.68 -11.12
C ARG A 36 2.71 -14.66 -9.62
N PHE A 37 1.60 -14.03 -9.23
CA PHE A 37 1.09 -14.07 -7.86
C PHE A 37 0.63 -15.48 -7.47
N ARG A 38 0.07 -16.24 -8.42
CA ARG A 38 -0.30 -17.65 -8.28
C ARG A 38 0.91 -18.53 -7.91
N THR A 39 2.07 -18.26 -8.49
CA THR A 39 3.33 -18.96 -8.17
C THR A 39 3.86 -18.55 -6.79
N LEU A 40 3.80 -17.25 -6.45
CA LEU A 40 4.35 -16.75 -5.18
C LEU A 40 3.59 -17.24 -3.95
N VAL A 41 2.26 -17.32 -4.01
CA VAL A 41 1.41 -17.82 -2.91
C VAL A 41 1.61 -19.33 -2.67
N VAL A 42 1.92 -20.09 -3.71
CA VAL A 42 2.22 -21.53 -3.59
C VAL A 42 3.66 -21.76 -3.08
N SER A 43 4.63 -20.95 -3.50
CA SER A 43 6.05 -21.12 -3.11
C SER A 43 6.43 -20.56 -1.74
N SER A 44 5.58 -19.71 -1.11
CA SER A 44 5.87 -19.10 0.20
C SER A 44 5.34 -19.89 1.42
N GLY A 45 4.87 -21.12 1.22
CA GLY A 45 4.58 -22.05 2.34
C GLY A 45 3.40 -21.66 3.24
N ILE A 46 2.56 -20.69 2.84
CA ILE A 46 1.43 -20.19 3.67
C ILE A 46 0.24 -21.19 3.72
N LEU A 47 0.32 -22.35 3.07
CA LEU A 47 -0.70 -23.40 3.14
C LEU A 47 -0.08 -24.79 3.29
N SER A 48 0.23 -25.20 4.53
CA SER A 48 -0.15 -26.48 5.17
C SER A 48 0.91 -27.02 6.14
N ARG A 49 0.52 -27.19 7.41
CA ARG A 49 0.42 -28.51 8.07
C ARG A 49 -0.22 -28.38 9.46
N CYS A 50 -1.49 -28.79 9.56
CA CYS A 50 -1.95 -29.56 10.71
C CYS A 50 -1.65 -31.03 10.39
N VAL A 51 -1.08 -31.76 11.35
CA VAL A 51 -1.36 -33.17 11.73
C VAL A 51 -0.15 -33.73 12.51
N VAL A 52 -0.45 -34.09 13.77
CA VAL A 52 0.16 -35.06 14.71
C VAL A 52 1.49 -34.69 15.38
N GLY A 53 1.45 -34.64 16.72
CA GLY A 53 2.61 -34.43 17.58
C GLY A 53 3.20 -35.71 18.16
N SER A 54 4.39 -35.58 18.77
CA SER A 54 4.82 -36.25 20.02
C SER A 54 6.25 -35.81 20.40
N HIS A 55 6.41 -35.42 21.68
CA HIS A 55 7.56 -35.56 22.59
C HIS A 55 9.00 -35.14 22.19
N GLY A 56 9.68 -34.41 23.11
CA GLY A 56 11.10 -34.66 23.41
C GLY A 56 12.04 -33.46 23.61
N ALA A 57 12.18 -33.01 24.86
CA ALA A 57 13.40 -32.60 25.59
C ALA A 57 14.48 -31.61 25.02
N SER A 58 14.68 -30.53 25.81
CA SER A 58 15.92 -30.02 26.43
C SER A 58 17.21 -29.80 25.59
N SER A 59 17.72 -28.57 25.57
CA SER A 59 18.86 -28.14 26.43
C SER A 59 19.39 -26.75 26.06
N ARG A 60 19.90 -26.08 27.10
CA ARG A 60 20.56 -24.76 27.14
C ARG A 60 21.88 -24.77 26.36
N PHE A 61 22.36 -23.62 25.88
CA PHE A 61 23.71 -23.12 26.19
C PHE A 61 23.87 -21.64 25.81
N LEU A 62 24.22 -20.84 26.82
CA LEU A 62 24.73 -19.46 26.72
C LEU A 62 26.21 -19.49 26.31
N HIS A 63 26.66 -18.56 25.48
CA HIS A 63 28.03 -18.04 25.62
C HIS A 63 28.17 -16.60 25.09
N LEU A 64 28.53 -15.71 26.02
CA LEU A 64 29.09 -14.38 25.83
C LEU A 64 30.59 -14.47 25.49
N ALA A 65 31.09 -13.62 24.59
CA ALA A 65 32.46 -13.06 24.55
C ALA A 65 32.53 -11.99 23.44
N ARG A 66 32.61 -10.70 23.76
CA ARG A 66 33.81 -9.85 23.99
C ARG A 66 34.62 -9.51 22.73
N ASN A 67 34.59 -8.22 22.38
CA ASN A 67 35.46 -7.50 21.43
C ASN A 67 36.93 -7.49 21.87
N PRO A 68 37.85 -7.34 20.90
CA PRO A 68 39.00 -6.45 21.10
C PRO A 68 39.25 -5.53 19.89
N SER A 69 39.61 -4.28 20.19
CA SER A 69 40.21 -3.29 19.28
C SER A 69 41.74 -3.42 19.24
N PRO A 70 42.41 -2.96 18.17
CA PRO A 70 43.83 -2.59 18.24
C PRO A 70 44.11 -1.24 17.50
N PRO A 71 45.36 -0.72 17.42
CA PRO A 71 45.78 0.48 18.15
C PRO A 71 46.30 1.64 17.28
N LEU A 72 46.65 2.76 17.93
CA LEU A 72 47.27 3.97 17.38
C LEU A 72 48.82 3.93 17.45
N ARG A 73 49.48 4.48 16.41
CA ARG A 73 50.82 5.15 16.31
C ARG A 73 51.32 4.98 14.85
N GLY A 74 52.04 5.87 14.18
CA GLY A 74 52.68 7.15 14.51
C GLY A 74 53.61 7.52 13.33
N ASP A 75 53.89 8.82 13.22
CA ASP A 75 55.05 9.50 12.62
C ASP A 75 55.34 9.52 11.10
N SER A 76 55.46 10.77 10.62
CA SER A 76 55.97 11.27 9.33
C SER A 76 57.51 11.21 9.25
N PRO A 77 58.16 11.43 8.07
CA PRO A 77 58.56 12.81 7.73
C PRO A 77 58.63 13.19 6.22
N VAL A 78 58.39 14.49 5.99
CA VAL A 78 58.95 15.48 5.05
C VAL A 78 59.39 15.08 3.62
N GLY A 79 58.79 15.76 2.62
CA GLY A 79 59.34 15.95 1.27
C GLY A 79 58.75 17.18 0.58
N HIS A 80 59.60 18.17 0.26
CA HIS A 80 59.28 19.41 -0.44
C HIS A 80 58.99 19.18 -1.93
N GLY A 81 57.92 19.79 -2.46
CA GLY A 81 57.67 19.91 -3.89
C GLY A 81 56.68 21.04 -4.21
N ARG A 82 57.18 22.09 -4.86
CA ARG A 82 56.40 23.26 -5.32
C ARG A 82 55.45 22.87 -6.47
N TYR A 83 54.18 23.28 -6.38
CA TYR A 83 53.27 23.40 -7.53
C TYR A 83 52.42 24.68 -7.42
N PRO A 84 52.00 25.27 -8.56
CA PRO A 84 51.60 26.67 -8.66
C PRO A 84 50.18 26.94 -8.17
N SER A 85 49.96 28.19 -7.75
CA SER A 85 48.71 28.76 -7.26
C SER A 85 47.58 28.73 -8.30
N GLN A 86 46.44 28.13 -7.94
CA GLN A 86 45.19 28.26 -8.69
C GLN A 86 44.40 29.51 -8.24
N PRO A 87 43.68 30.18 -9.17
CA PRO A 87 42.91 31.37 -8.85
C PRO A 87 41.68 31.04 -8.00
N ARG A 88 41.44 31.90 -7.01
CA ARG A 88 40.32 31.85 -6.05
C ARG A 88 39.00 31.97 -6.82
N LYS A 89 38.29 30.85 -7.01
CA LYS A 89 36.92 30.86 -7.55
C LYS A 89 35.99 31.49 -6.52
N THR A 90 35.43 32.65 -6.87
CA THR A 90 34.29 33.27 -6.18
C THR A 90 33.13 32.28 -6.12
N PRO A 91 32.45 32.14 -4.97
CA PRO A 91 31.31 31.25 -4.87
C PRO A 91 30.17 31.84 -5.71
N THR A 92 29.98 31.27 -6.90
CA THR A 92 28.77 31.50 -7.68
C THR A 92 27.64 30.86 -6.88
N ARG A 93 26.76 31.68 -6.30
CA ARG A 93 25.53 31.22 -5.66
C ARG A 93 24.70 30.50 -6.73
N SER A 94 24.86 29.19 -6.84
CA SER A 94 23.90 28.35 -7.55
C SER A 94 22.59 28.46 -6.79
N LEU A 95 21.62 29.14 -7.40
CA LEU A 95 20.23 29.05 -6.99
C LEU A 95 19.79 27.61 -7.29
N THR A 96 19.99 26.72 -6.31
CA THR A 96 19.27 25.46 -6.27
C THR A 96 17.80 25.81 -6.18
N VAL A 97 17.10 25.72 -7.31
CA VAL A 97 15.66 25.57 -7.31
C VAL A 97 15.40 24.23 -6.63
N GLU A 98 15.26 24.26 -5.31
CA GLU A 98 14.66 23.15 -4.57
C GLU A 98 13.27 22.99 -5.17
N THR A 99 13.15 22.02 -6.08
CA THR A 99 11.85 21.54 -6.51
C THR A 99 11.19 21.05 -5.24
N LEU A 100 10.21 21.79 -4.74
CA LEU A 100 9.39 21.40 -3.60
C LEU A 100 8.83 20.00 -3.93
N VAL A 101 9.44 18.96 -3.36
CA VAL A 101 8.96 17.60 -3.53
C VAL A 101 7.64 17.53 -2.78
N ALA A 102 6.54 17.61 -3.52
CA ALA A 102 5.21 17.47 -2.95
C ALA A 102 5.16 16.14 -2.18
N GLN A 103 4.79 16.19 -0.91
CA GLN A 103 4.71 14.98 -0.11
C GLN A 103 3.54 14.11 -0.59
N PRO A 104 3.76 12.79 -0.80
CA PRO A 104 2.75 11.90 -1.38
C PRO A 104 1.55 11.63 -0.46
N VAL A 105 1.65 12.05 0.81
CA VAL A 105 0.60 11.94 1.82
C VAL A 105 0.46 13.28 2.52
N ARG A 106 -0.77 13.76 2.68
CA ARG A 106 -1.11 15.00 3.38
C ARG A 106 -2.20 14.75 4.40
N LEU A 107 -2.09 15.39 5.56
CA LEU A 107 -3.15 15.43 6.56
C LEU A 107 -3.89 16.76 6.44
N GLU A 108 -5.20 16.72 6.28
CA GLU A 108 -6.06 17.90 6.29
C GLU A 108 -7.06 17.79 7.44
N ARG A 109 -6.97 18.72 8.39
CA ARG A 109 -7.88 18.79 9.54
C ARG A 109 -9.09 19.64 9.18
N HIS A 110 -10.27 19.12 9.44
CA HIS A 110 -11.51 19.88 9.28
C HIS A 110 -11.68 20.86 10.45
N SER A 111 -12.55 21.86 10.27
CA SER A 111 -12.80 22.93 11.24
C SER A 111 -14.30 23.17 11.41
N GLY A 112 -14.69 23.93 12.43
CA GLY A 112 -16.10 24.23 12.71
C GLY A 112 -16.86 22.99 13.17
N THR A 113 -18.01 22.71 12.56
CA THR A 113 -18.85 21.55 12.91
C THR A 113 -18.18 20.20 12.65
N ASP A 114 -17.14 20.19 11.82
CA ASP A 114 -16.39 18.98 11.45
C ASP A 114 -15.04 18.89 12.18
N SER A 115 -14.82 19.75 13.20
CA SER A 115 -13.65 19.66 14.07
C SER A 115 -13.58 18.26 14.72
N GLY A 116 -12.42 17.62 14.62
CA GLY A 116 -12.23 16.22 15.02
C GLY A 116 -12.15 15.23 13.86
N ILE A 117 -12.56 15.63 12.65
CA ILE A 117 -12.41 14.83 11.43
C ILE A 117 -11.11 15.21 10.73
N VAL A 118 -10.34 14.21 10.30
CA VAL A 118 -9.08 14.39 9.57
C VAL A 118 -9.05 13.56 8.29
N ASP A 119 -8.69 14.19 7.17
CA ASP A 119 -8.43 13.49 5.92
C ASP A 119 -6.94 13.13 5.82
N LEU A 120 -6.63 11.84 5.65
CA LEU A 120 -5.35 11.37 5.12
C LEU A 120 -5.47 11.25 3.60
N LYS A 121 -4.92 12.24 2.89
CA LYS A 121 -4.97 12.33 1.43
C LYS A 121 -3.75 11.70 0.77
N LEU A 122 -3.98 10.70 -0.06
CA LEU A 122 -3.00 10.12 -0.97
C LEU A 122 -2.91 10.98 -2.24
N ASP A 123 -1.72 11.55 -2.49
CA ASP A 123 -1.49 12.56 -3.52
C ASP A 123 -0.18 12.32 -4.29
N ARG A 124 -0.21 11.33 -5.18
CA ARG A 124 0.90 10.99 -6.06
C ARG A 124 0.38 10.64 -7.47
N PRO A 125 -0.13 11.63 -8.22
CA PRO A 125 -0.85 11.40 -9.48
C PRO A 125 -0.02 10.70 -10.54
N GLU A 126 1.26 11.05 -10.67
CA GLU A 126 2.19 10.50 -11.68
C GLU A 126 2.45 8.99 -11.50
N ALA A 127 2.23 8.48 -10.30
CA ALA A 127 2.35 7.06 -9.97
C ALA A 127 1.01 6.41 -9.57
N LYS A 128 -0.13 7.09 -9.75
CA LYS A 128 -1.46 6.58 -9.38
C LYS A 128 -1.51 6.12 -7.92
N ASN A 129 -0.91 6.91 -7.03
CA ASN A 129 -0.74 6.60 -5.61
C ASN A 129 -0.12 5.23 -5.33
N ALA A 130 0.78 4.77 -6.20
CA ALA A 130 1.51 3.54 -5.94
C ALA A 130 2.35 3.69 -4.66
N ILE A 131 2.35 2.64 -3.85
CA ILE A 131 3.01 2.55 -2.56
C ILE A 131 4.48 2.17 -2.81
N GLY A 132 5.30 3.20 -2.92
CA GLY A 132 6.75 3.14 -2.81
C GLY A 132 7.22 3.50 -1.40
N LYS A 133 8.53 3.69 -1.23
CA LYS A 133 9.14 4.04 0.08
C LYS A 133 8.57 5.34 0.65
N ASP A 134 8.38 6.36 -0.17
CA ASP A 134 7.94 7.68 0.30
C ASP A 134 6.45 7.72 0.67
N MET A 135 5.60 7.08 -0.14
CA MET A 135 4.17 6.90 0.18
C MET A 135 4.01 6.11 1.48
N LEU A 136 4.75 5.01 1.64
CA LEU A 136 4.71 4.20 2.86
C LEU A 136 5.13 5.01 4.09
N ARG A 137 6.24 5.75 4.00
CA ARG A 137 6.72 6.61 5.09
C ARG A 137 5.69 7.70 5.43
N GLY A 138 5.09 8.32 4.42
CA GLY A 138 4.04 9.33 4.63
C GLY A 138 2.82 8.76 5.36
N ILE A 139 2.36 7.55 5.00
CA ILE A 139 1.26 6.87 5.70
C ILE A 139 1.66 6.59 7.15
N GLN A 140 2.85 6.05 7.40
CA GLN A 140 3.34 5.76 8.76
C GLN A 140 3.39 7.03 9.61
N THR A 141 4.05 8.08 9.12
CA THR A 141 4.15 9.35 9.84
C THR A 141 2.76 9.94 10.13
N ALA A 142 1.83 9.87 9.18
CA ALA A 142 0.47 10.34 9.39
C ALA A 142 -0.25 9.54 10.50
N VAL A 143 -0.24 8.21 10.42
CA VAL A 143 -0.86 7.33 11.42
C VAL A 143 -0.24 7.53 12.81
N ASP A 144 1.09 7.58 12.89
CA ASP A 144 1.80 7.78 14.15
C ASP A 144 1.49 9.16 14.77
N SER A 145 1.35 10.21 13.94
CA SER A 145 1.03 11.56 14.43
C SER A 145 -0.39 11.70 14.97
N LEU A 146 -1.32 10.85 14.54
CA LEU A 146 -2.71 10.85 14.98
C LEU A 146 -2.95 9.90 16.17
N ASN A 147 -2.03 8.95 16.39
CA ASN A 147 -2.15 7.99 17.48
C ASN A 147 -1.99 8.70 18.83
N GLY A 148 -3.06 8.74 19.62
CA GLY A 148 -3.09 9.46 20.90
C GLY A 148 -3.36 10.96 20.81
N ASP A 149 -3.63 11.50 19.62
CA ASP A 149 -4.08 12.88 19.46
C ASP A 149 -5.57 13.00 19.86
N SER A 150 -5.83 13.55 21.05
CA SER A 150 -7.19 13.72 21.59
C SER A 150 -8.04 14.76 20.85
N SER A 151 -7.45 15.52 19.91
CA SER A 151 -8.20 16.46 19.07
C SER A 151 -8.81 15.80 17.83
N VAL A 152 -8.55 14.51 17.60
CA VAL A 152 -9.02 13.76 16.44
C VAL A 152 -9.94 12.62 16.90
N ASN A 153 -11.11 12.55 16.31
CA ASN A 153 -12.12 11.55 16.61
C ASN A 153 -12.27 10.55 15.47
N VAL A 154 -12.02 10.96 14.21
CA VAL A 154 -12.21 10.11 13.03
C VAL A 154 -11.18 10.46 11.95
N MET A 155 -10.60 9.44 11.31
CA MET A 155 -9.74 9.62 10.15
C MET A 155 -10.35 9.06 8.87
N MET A 156 -10.38 9.86 7.80
CA MET A 156 -10.79 9.46 6.46
C MET A 156 -9.57 9.28 5.56
N VAL A 157 -9.34 8.07 5.06
CA VAL A 157 -8.29 7.80 4.05
C VAL A 157 -8.90 7.99 2.67
N CYS A 158 -8.45 9.01 1.93
CA CYS A 158 -8.98 9.36 0.63
C CYS A 158 -7.87 9.71 -0.37
N SER A 159 -8.22 9.90 -1.64
CA SER A 159 -7.26 10.34 -2.65
C SER A 159 -7.64 11.67 -3.26
N SER A 160 -6.63 12.49 -3.53
CA SER A 160 -6.72 13.69 -4.38
C SER A 160 -6.67 13.37 -5.88
N VAL A 161 -6.40 12.13 -6.29
CA VAL A 161 -6.19 11.73 -7.68
C VAL A 161 -7.49 11.19 -8.28
N PRO A 162 -8.11 11.85 -9.27
CA PRO A 162 -9.38 11.43 -9.84
C PRO A 162 -9.34 9.99 -10.40
N GLY A 163 -10.34 9.18 -10.05
CA GLY A 163 -10.50 7.81 -10.54
C GLY A 163 -9.48 6.79 -9.99
N VAL A 164 -8.62 7.20 -9.06
CA VAL A 164 -7.62 6.33 -8.43
C VAL A 164 -7.69 6.49 -6.92
N PHE A 165 -7.85 5.37 -6.21
CA PHE A 165 -7.59 5.36 -4.77
C PHE A 165 -6.11 5.05 -4.53
N CYS A 166 -5.68 3.85 -4.91
CA CYS A 166 -4.29 3.42 -4.81
C CYS A 166 -4.01 2.21 -5.72
N ALA A 167 -3.00 2.33 -6.58
CA ALA A 167 -2.60 1.29 -7.53
C ALA A 167 -1.89 0.08 -6.89
N GLY A 168 -1.59 0.12 -5.58
CA GLY A 168 -0.83 -0.92 -4.90
C GLY A 168 0.67 -0.69 -4.95
N ALA A 169 1.48 -1.76 -4.99
CA ALA A 169 2.93 -1.63 -4.92
C ALA A 169 3.53 -0.83 -6.09
N ASP A 170 4.52 0.03 -5.81
CA ASP A 170 5.29 0.71 -6.84
C ASP A 170 6.20 -0.31 -7.57
N LEU A 171 5.76 -0.74 -8.76
CA LEU A 171 6.49 -1.71 -9.56
C LEU A 171 7.80 -1.15 -10.14
N LYS A 172 7.98 0.18 -10.22
CA LYS A 172 9.23 0.78 -10.68
C LYS A 172 10.28 0.69 -9.57
N GLU A 173 9.93 1.10 -8.36
CA GLU A 173 10.81 0.94 -7.20
C GLU A 173 11.11 -0.54 -6.93
N ARG A 174 10.08 -1.40 -7.02
CA ARG A 174 10.22 -2.83 -6.76
C ARG A 174 11.24 -3.52 -7.68
N LYS A 175 11.38 -3.07 -8.93
CA LYS A 175 12.36 -3.61 -9.88
C LYS A 175 13.81 -3.32 -9.49
N LEU A 176 14.03 -2.28 -8.69
CA LEU A 176 15.37 -1.83 -8.28
C LEU A 176 15.79 -2.40 -6.92
N MET A 177 14.86 -3.01 -6.17
CA MET A 177 15.13 -3.61 -4.87
C MET A 177 15.77 -4.99 -4.99
N SER A 178 16.81 -5.24 -4.20
CA SER A 178 17.32 -6.58 -3.91
C SER A 178 16.32 -7.40 -3.09
N SER A 179 16.48 -8.73 -3.05
CA SER A 179 15.59 -9.63 -2.31
C SER A 179 15.48 -9.31 -0.81
N SER A 180 16.55 -8.83 -0.18
CA SER A 180 16.55 -8.41 1.23
C SER A 180 15.76 -7.11 1.43
N GLU A 181 15.99 -6.10 0.59
CA GLU A 181 15.23 -4.83 0.63
C GLU A 181 13.75 -5.06 0.37
N VAL A 182 13.44 -5.97 -0.56
CA VAL A 182 12.09 -6.44 -0.85
C VAL A 182 11.39 -6.95 0.41
N GLN A 183 12.08 -7.76 1.20
CA GLN A 183 11.52 -8.37 2.41
C GLN A 183 11.30 -7.32 3.49
N VAL A 184 12.29 -6.44 3.69
CA VAL A 184 12.19 -5.31 4.62
C VAL A 184 11.02 -4.41 4.26
N PHE A 185 10.91 -4.00 2.99
CA PHE A 185 9.82 -3.14 2.51
C PHE A 185 8.44 -3.76 2.75
N VAL A 186 8.26 -5.04 2.41
CA VAL A 186 6.96 -5.71 2.60
C VAL A 186 6.64 -5.86 4.09
N ASN A 187 7.63 -6.09 4.95
CA ASN A 187 7.43 -6.14 6.40
C ASN A 187 7.02 -4.76 6.94
N SER A 188 7.68 -3.68 6.53
CA SER A 188 7.32 -2.30 6.88
C SER A 188 5.92 -1.94 6.40
N LEU A 189 5.55 -2.35 5.17
CA LEU A 189 4.20 -2.16 4.63
C LEU A 189 3.13 -2.86 5.48
N ARG A 190 3.35 -4.13 5.83
CA ARG A 190 2.43 -4.87 6.70
C ARG A 190 2.31 -4.21 8.07
N SER A 191 3.44 -3.80 8.66
CA SER A 191 3.47 -3.11 9.95
C SER A 191 2.66 -1.82 9.91
N ALA A 192 2.86 -0.97 8.88
CA ALA A 192 2.11 0.28 8.74
C ALA A 192 0.61 0.05 8.65
N PHE A 193 0.19 -0.95 7.87
CA PHE A 193 -1.23 -1.30 7.75
C PHE A 193 -1.80 -1.89 9.03
N THR A 194 -1.00 -2.63 9.81
CA THR A 194 -1.41 -3.10 11.13
C THR A 194 -1.53 -1.94 12.12
N CYS A 195 -0.62 -0.96 12.10
CA CYS A 195 -0.76 0.25 12.93
C CYS A 195 -2.04 1.02 12.59
N LEU A 196 -2.38 1.13 11.30
CA LEU A 196 -3.64 1.73 10.86
C LEU A 196 -4.86 0.94 11.36
N GLU A 197 -4.82 -0.39 11.25
CA GLU A 197 -5.92 -1.29 11.68
C GLU A 197 -6.17 -1.28 13.19
N VAL A 198 -5.16 -0.94 14.01
CA VAL A 198 -5.29 -0.88 15.48
C VAL A 198 -5.27 0.55 16.02
N LEU A 199 -5.46 1.55 15.15
CA LEU A 199 -5.49 2.95 15.54
C LEU A 199 -6.64 3.20 16.54
N SER A 200 -6.42 4.06 17.53
CA SER A 200 -7.39 4.28 18.62
C SER A 200 -8.64 5.05 18.21
N ILE A 201 -8.69 5.56 16.98
CA ILE A 201 -9.79 6.33 16.41
C ILE A 201 -10.38 5.59 15.21
N PRO A 202 -11.70 5.65 14.97
CA PRO A 202 -12.33 5.10 13.79
C PRO A 202 -11.74 5.60 12.48
N THR A 203 -11.62 4.69 11.51
CA THR A 203 -11.03 4.94 10.20
C THR A 203 -11.98 4.59 9.05
N ILE A 204 -12.05 5.46 8.03
CA ILE A 204 -12.94 5.30 6.88
C ILE A 204 -12.15 5.38 5.59
N ALA A 205 -12.15 4.31 4.79
CA ALA A 205 -11.61 4.31 3.44
C ALA A 205 -12.63 4.87 2.44
N VAL A 206 -12.26 5.95 1.76
CA VAL A 206 -13.07 6.64 0.74
C VAL A 206 -12.57 6.28 -0.65
N ILE A 207 -13.28 5.38 -1.34
CA ILE A 207 -12.81 4.72 -2.56
C ILE A 207 -13.62 5.21 -3.77
N GLU A 208 -13.24 6.38 -4.29
CA GLU A 208 -13.77 6.98 -5.52
C GLU A 208 -13.16 6.41 -6.81
N GLY A 209 -12.22 5.47 -6.69
CA GLY A 209 -11.40 5.04 -7.81
C GLY A 209 -10.79 3.66 -7.63
N ALA A 210 -9.89 3.31 -8.53
CA ALA A 210 -9.24 2.00 -8.49
C ALA A 210 -8.41 1.80 -7.20
N ALA A 211 -8.75 0.77 -6.44
CA ALA A 211 -7.98 0.25 -5.31
C ALA A 211 -7.48 -1.17 -5.65
N LEU A 212 -6.18 -1.35 -5.84
CA LEU A 212 -5.60 -2.60 -6.34
C LEU A 212 -4.51 -3.13 -5.41
N GLY A 213 -4.50 -4.45 -5.18
CA GLY A 213 -3.44 -5.12 -4.41
C GLY A 213 -3.20 -4.45 -3.05
N GLY A 214 -2.02 -3.86 -2.87
CA GLY A 214 -1.67 -3.09 -1.67
C GLY A 214 -2.61 -1.92 -1.37
N GLY A 215 -3.20 -1.29 -2.38
CA GLY A 215 -4.16 -0.21 -2.20
C GLY A 215 -5.51 -0.69 -1.68
N LEU A 216 -5.94 -1.90 -2.06
CA LEU A 216 -7.09 -2.51 -1.42
C LEU A 216 -6.74 -2.98 -0.01
N GLU A 217 -5.57 -3.56 0.22
CA GLU A 217 -5.14 -3.91 1.58
C GLU A 217 -5.08 -2.68 2.51
N LEU A 218 -4.67 -1.51 2.01
CA LEU A 218 -4.79 -0.25 2.75
C LEU A 218 -6.24 0.05 3.13
N ALA A 219 -7.17 -0.03 2.17
CA ALA A 219 -8.59 0.19 2.43
C ALA A 219 -9.20 -0.84 3.39
N LEU A 220 -8.78 -2.12 3.31
CA LEU A 220 -9.20 -3.19 4.22
C LEU A 220 -8.58 -3.05 5.62
N SER A 221 -7.57 -2.19 5.78
CA SER A 221 -7.01 -1.84 7.08
C SER A 221 -7.82 -0.75 7.78
N CYS A 222 -8.75 -0.09 7.09
CA CYS A 222 -9.70 0.84 7.70
C CYS A 222 -10.93 0.09 8.23
N ASP A 223 -11.58 0.62 9.26
CA ASP A 223 -12.78 0.03 9.88
C ASP A 223 -13.94 0.00 8.89
N LEU A 224 -14.20 1.14 8.25
CA LEU A 224 -15.30 1.32 7.30
C LEU A 224 -14.77 1.54 5.88
N ARG A 225 -15.53 1.07 4.90
CA ARG A 225 -15.21 1.23 3.47
C ARG A 225 -16.43 1.71 2.71
N ILE A 226 -16.24 2.79 1.95
CA ILE A 226 -17.26 3.39 1.09
C ILE A 226 -16.70 3.43 -0.32
N CYS A 227 -17.32 2.72 -1.25
CA CYS A 227 -16.79 2.60 -2.61
C CYS A 227 -17.82 2.87 -3.70
N VAL A 228 -17.35 3.35 -4.85
CA VAL A 228 -18.17 3.40 -6.07
C VAL A 228 -18.26 2.02 -6.71
N PHE A 229 -17.13 1.33 -6.77
CA PHE A 229 -17.01 -0.05 -7.21
C PHE A 229 -15.83 -0.70 -6.50
N CYS A 230 -15.89 -2.01 -6.30
CA CYS A 230 -14.89 -2.72 -5.54
C CYS A 230 -14.31 -3.88 -6.34
N ARG A 231 -12.98 -3.86 -6.53
CA ARG A 231 -12.24 -4.98 -7.12
C ARG A 231 -11.56 -5.70 -6.00
N ALA A 232 -12.03 -6.89 -5.65
CA ALA A 232 -11.46 -7.64 -4.55
C ALA A 232 -10.03 -8.11 -4.83
N GLY A 233 -9.26 -8.28 -3.76
CA GLY A 233 -7.83 -8.54 -3.75
C GLY A 233 -7.27 -8.38 -2.33
N GLY A 234 -6.00 -8.72 -2.16
CA GLY A 234 -5.41 -8.78 -0.82
C GLY A 234 -5.55 -10.17 -0.22
N THR A 235 -4.46 -10.66 0.36
CA THR A 235 -4.39 -12.02 0.93
C THR A 235 -4.37 -11.99 2.44
N GLN A 236 -4.13 -10.83 3.05
CA GLN A 236 -3.95 -10.73 4.49
C GLN A 236 -5.29 -10.44 5.13
N ARG A 237 -5.98 -9.38 4.73
CA ARG A 237 -7.22 -8.93 5.41
C ARG A 237 -8.50 -9.49 4.79
N LEU A 238 -8.51 -9.68 3.48
CA LEU A 238 -9.70 -10.14 2.76
C LEU A 238 -10.33 -11.43 3.35
N PRO A 239 -9.58 -12.49 3.70
CA PRO A 239 -10.18 -13.71 4.27
C PRO A 239 -10.86 -13.51 5.63
N ARG A 240 -10.46 -12.48 6.40
CA ARG A 240 -11.09 -12.13 7.68
C ARG A 240 -12.39 -11.35 7.49
N ILE A 241 -12.52 -10.64 6.37
CA ILE A 241 -13.68 -9.78 6.06
C ILE A 241 -14.78 -10.58 5.34
N VAL A 242 -14.45 -11.33 4.29
CA VAL A 242 -15.45 -12.04 3.46
C VAL A 242 -15.46 -13.56 3.68
N GLY A 243 -14.63 -14.06 4.60
CA GLY A 243 -14.41 -15.49 4.81
C GLY A 243 -13.46 -16.15 3.80
N LYS A 244 -12.84 -17.26 4.21
CA LYS A 244 -11.76 -17.93 3.43
C LYS A 244 -12.21 -18.43 2.06
N ALA A 245 -13.43 -18.95 1.94
CA ALA A 245 -13.92 -19.54 0.68
C ALA A 245 -14.08 -18.46 -0.40
N ILE A 246 -14.83 -17.41 -0.08
CA ILE A 246 -15.04 -16.27 -0.98
C ILE A 246 -13.73 -15.55 -1.27
N ALA A 247 -12.88 -15.34 -0.26
CA ALA A 247 -11.58 -14.71 -0.50
C ALA A 247 -10.73 -15.50 -1.51
N LYS A 248 -10.69 -16.83 -1.41
CA LYS A 248 -9.98 -17.66 -2.40
C LYS A 248 -10.58 -17.54 -3.79
N GLU A 249 -11.90 -17.55 -3.92
CA GLU A 249 -12.57 -17.35 -5.22
C GLU A 249 -12.16 -16.01 -5.84
N LEU A 250 -12.27 -14.92 -5.08
CA LEU A 250 -11.94 -13.57 -5.54
C LEU A 250 -10.45 -13.43 -5.88
N ILE A 251 -9.55 -14.00 -5.07
CA ILE A 251 -8.10 -13.98 -5.31
C ILE A 251 -7.73 -14.81 -6.55
N PHE A 252 -8.29 -16.02 -6.70
CA PHE A 252 -7.93 -16.92 -7.80
C PHE A 252 -8.50 -16.47 -9.14
N THR A 253 -9.71 -15.91 -9.15
CA THR A 253 -10.37 -15.44 -10.38
C THR A 253 -9.97 -14.02 -10.74
N GLY A 254 -9.60 -13.19 -9.76
CA GLY A 254 -9.37 -11.76 -9.97
C GLY A 254 -10.60 -11.01 -10.47
N ARG A 255 -11.80 -11.60 -10.33
CA ARG A 255 -13.03 -11.03 -10.87
C ARG A 255 -13.40 -9.73 -10.17
N ARG A 256 -14.17 -8.89 -10.87
CA ARG A 256 -14.75 -7.69 -10.28
C ARG A 256 -15.95 -8.09 -9.43
N VAL A 257 -16.15 -7.36 -8.33
CA VAL A 257 -17.31 -7.52 -7.45
C VAL A 257 -18.23 -6.34 -7.69
N GLY A 258 -19.49 -6.62 -8.01
CA GLY A 258 -20.49 -5.57 -8.20
C GLY A 258 -20.81 -4.87 -6.88
N ALA A 259 -21.37 -3.66 -6.94
CA ALA A 259 -21.72 -2.88 -5.73
C ALA A 259 -22.61 -3.67 -4.75
N LYS A 260 -23.72 -4.25 -5.24
CA LYS A 260 -24.65 -5.06 -4.42
C LYS A 260 -23.95 -6.26 -3.78
N GLU A 261 -23.12 -6.94 -4.57
CA GLU A 261 -22.37 -8.10 -4.11
C GLU A 261 -21.34 -7.70 -3.05
N ALA A 262 -20.59 -6.61 -3.26
CA ALA A 262 -19.59 -6.12 -2.33
C ALA A 262 -20.19 -5.78 -0.97
N MET A 263 -21.38 -5.17 -0.95
CA MET A 263 -22.14 -4.94 0.29
C MET A 263 -22.59 -6.26 0.93
N SER A 264 -23.17 -7.19 0.15
CA SER A 264 -23.65 -8.48 0.70
C SER A 264 -22.53 -9.35 1.28
N LEU A 265 -21.32 -9.26 0.73
CA LEU A 265 -20.14 -9.98 1.21
C LEU A 265 -19.52 -9.34 2.46
N GLY A 266 -19.97 -8.13 2.85
CA GLY A 266 -19.31 -7.33 3.89
C GLY A 266 -17.96 -6.73 3.46
N LEU A 267 -17.64 -6.79 2.16
CA LEU A 267 -16.42 -6.22 1.61
C LEU A 267 -16.42 -4.69 1.79
N VAL A 268 -17.59 -4.06 1.70
CA VAL A 268 -17.80 -2.64 1.96
C VAL A 268 -19.08 -2.39 2.73
N ASN A 269 -19.10 -1.27 3.45
CA ASN A 269 -20.25 -0.84 4.24
C ASN A 269 -21.27 -0.10 3.36
N TYR A 270 -20.79 0.69 2.41
CA TYR A 270 -21.64 1.45 1.50
C TYR A 270 -21.10 1.42 0.07
N CYS A 271 -22.02 1.23 -0.88
CA CYS A 271 -21.77 1.51 -2.29
C CYS A 271 -22.62 2.69 -2.75
N VAL A 272 -21.98 3.66 -3.39
CA VAL A 272 -22.64 4.91 -3.83
C VAL A 272 -22.32 5.21 -5.30
N PRO A 273 -23.10 6.07 -5.98
CA PRO A 273 -22.75 6.52 -7.33
C PRO A 273 -21.41 7.25 -7.35
N SER A 274 -20.73 7.22 -8.49
CA SER A 274 -19.43 7.89 -8.69
C SER A 274 -19.49 9.36 -8.25
N GLY A 275 -18.48 9.82 -7.50
CA GLY A 275 -18.39 11.19 -7.00
C GLY A 275 -19.13 11.44 -5.67
N ASN A 276 -19.76 10.43 -5.08
CA ASN A 276 -20.50 10.56 -3.81
C ASN A 276 -19.87 9.82 -2.62
N ALA A 277 -18.79 9.06 -2.82
CA ALA A 277 -18.15 8.31 -1.74
C ALA A 277 -17.58 9.23 -0.67
N TYR A 278 -16.98 10.36 -1.06
CA TYR A 278 -16.49 11.35 -0.08
C TYR A 278 -17.63 11.97 0.73
N LEU A 279 -18.70 12.40 0.08
CA LEU A 279 -19.86 12.99 0.78
C LEU A 279 -20.50 11.99 1.75
N LYS A 280 -20.65 10.73 1.33
CA LYS A 280 -21.16 9.69 2.21
C LYS A 280 -20.22 9.37 3.37
N ALA A 281 -18.91 9.41 3.14
CA ALA A 281 -17.91 9.24 4.18
C ALA A 281 -17.95 10.36 5.21
N LEU A 282 -18.07 11.61 4.76
CA LEU A 282 -18.16 12.76 5.63
C LEU A 282 -19.45 12.73 6.48
N GLU A 283 -20.58 12.33 5.88
CA GLU A 283 -21.83 12.09 6.61
C GLU A 283 -21.62 11.09 7.76
N ILE A 284 -21.00 9.94 7.48
CA ILE A 284 -20.72 8.90 8.49
C ILE A 284 -19.70 9.40 9.53
N ALA A 285 -18.65 10.09 9.09
CA ALA A 285 -17.64 10.65 9.99
C ALA A 285 -18.27 11.65 10.97
N ARG A 286 -19.20 12.50 10.51
CA ARG A 286 -19.97 13.41 11.38
C ARG A 286 -20.82 12.68 12.41
N HIS A 287 -21.37 11.51 12.09
CA HIS A 287 -22.11 10.70 13.06
C HIS A 287 -21.20 10.09 14.12
N VAL A 288 -19.97 9.71 13.75
CA VAL A 288 -18.97 9.16 14.69
C VAL A 288 -18.32 10.26 15.53
N ASN A 289 -18.23 11.48 15.01
CA ASN A 289 -17.62 12.65 15.66
C ASN A 289 -18.49 13.29 16.76
N GLN A 290 -19.72 12.80 16.97
CA GLN A 290 -20.67 13.26 17.99
C GLN A 290 -20.47 12.53 19.31
#